data_AF-A0A2V7G4Z8-F1
#
_entry.id   AF-A0A2V7G4Z8-F1
#
_cell.length_a   1.000
_cell.length_b   1.000
_cell.length_c   1.000
_cell.angle_alpha   90.00
_cell.angle_beta   90.00
_cell.angle_gamma   90.00
#
_symmetry.space_group_name_H-M   'P 1'
#
loop_
_entity.id
_entity.type
_entity.pdbx_description
1 polymer ?
#
loop_
_entity_poly.entity_id
_entity_poly.type
_entity_poly.pdbx_seq_one_letter_code
_entity_poly.pdbx_strand_id
1 'polypeptide(L)' 'MNSSTAWRVNAAKRARKAIARAPRHEQERLRIALKEMESDPFTGDIERLKHQRTAFRRRVG' A
#
# COMPACT_ATOMS: atom_id res chain seq x y z
N MET A 1 23.35 -14.31 6.48
CA MET A 1 22.57 -13.97 5.28
C MET A 1 21.10 -14.09 5.65
N ASN A 2 20.45 -12.98 6.04
CA ASN A 2 19.07 -13.03 6.49
C ASN A 2 18.16 -12.82 5.28
N SER A 3 17.45 -13.87 4.89
CA SER A 3 16.43 -13.84 3.85
C SER A 3 15.24 -13.00 4.32
N SER A 4 15.34 -11.68 4.23
CA SER A 4 14.20 -10.79 4.39
C SER A 4 13.22 -11.08 3.25
N THR A 5 12.12 -11.76 3.56
CA THR A 5 11.04 -12.08 2.62
C THR A 5 10.40 -10.79 2.13
N ALA A 6 10.97 -10.20 1.07
CA ALA A 6 10.46 -8.96 0.48
C ALA A 6 9.12 -9.24 -0.22
N TRP A 7 8.09 -8.51 0.17
CA TRP A 7 6.79 -8.57 -0.46
C TRP A 7 6.83 -7.86 -1.82
N ARG A 8 6.23 -8.48 -2.83
CA ARG A 8 6.06 -7.83 -4.14
C ARG A 8 4.73 -7.08 -4.19
N VAL A 9 4.79 -5.77 -4.21
CA VAL A 9 3.60 -4.91 -4.30
C VAL A 9 3.19 -4.72 -5.76
N ASN A 10 1.98 -5.16 -6.12
CA ASN A 10 1.41 -4.95 -7.44
C ASN A 10 0.16 -4.06 -7.36
N ALA A 11 0.21 -2.88 -7.98
CA ALA A 11 -0.94 -1.98 -8.02
C ALA A 11 -1.80 -2.22 -9.27
N ALA A 12 -3.11 -2.41 -9.10
CA ALA A 12 -4.06 -2.55 -10.21
C ALA A 12 -4.06 -1.29 -11.11
N LYS A 13 -4.44 -1.45 -12.39
CA LYS A 13 -4.48 -0.34 -13.37
C LYS A 13 -5.33 0.84 -12.88
N ARG A 14 -6.47 0.57 -12.23
CA ARG A 14 -7.34 1.61 -11.65
C ARG A 14 -6.65 2.35 -10.49
N ALA A 15 -5.93 1.65 -9.62
CA ALA A 15 -5.18 2.24 -8.51
C ALA A 15 -4.04 3.15 -9.03
N ARG A 16 -3.26 2.70 -10.02
CA ARG A 16 -2.21 3.51 -10.65
C ARG A 16 -2.76 4.83 -11.23
N LYS A 17 -3.92 4.76 -11.90
CA LYS A 17 -4.61 5.95 -12.43
C LYS A 17 -5.11 6.89 -11.33
N ALA A 18 -5.62 6.35 -10.23
CA ALA A 18 -6.07 7.14 -9.09
C ALA A 18 -4.90 7.89 -8.44
N ILE A 19 -3.79 7.19 -8.18
CA ILE A 19 -2.56 7.81 -7.63
C ILE A 19 -2.09 8.94 -8.56
N ALA A 20 -1.99 8.71 -9.86
CA ALA A 20 -1.53 9.72 -10.81
C ALA A 20 -2.40 10.99 -10.87
N ARG A 21 -3.67 10.92 -10.45
CA ARG A 21 -4.60 12.07 -10.42
C ARG A 21 -4.60 12.84 -9.09
N ALA A 22 -4.01 12.27 -8.04
CA ALA A 22 -3.96 12.91 -6.72
C ALA A 22 -3.00 14.12 -6.74
N PRO A 23 -3.13 15.09 -5.81
CA PRO A 23 -2.15 16.16 -5.61
C PRO A 23 -0.73 15.61 -5.38
N ARG A 24 0.30 16.35 -5.82
CA ARG A 24 1.71 15.88 -5.77
C ARG A 24 2.15 15.39 -4.39
N HIS A 25 1.73 16.07 -3.31
CA HIS A 25 2.08 15.67 -1.95
C HIS A 25 1.43 14.34 -1.53
N GLU A 26 0.18 14.09 -1.93
CA GLU A 26 -0.49 12.81 -1.70
C GLU A 26 0.13 11.69 -2.54
N GLN A 27 0.51 11.97 -3.80
CA GLN A 27 1.20 11.01 -4.64
C GLN A 27 2.47 10.49 -3.96
N GLU A 28 3.25 11.39 -3.37
CA GLU A 28 4.48 11.05 -2.69
C GLU A 28 4.22 10.18 -1.46
N ARG A 29 3.26 10.59 -0.61
CA ARG A 29 2.84 9.78 0.55
C ARG A 29 2.39 8.38 0.15
N LEU A 30 1.60 8.26 -0.92
CA LEU A 30 1.14 6.98 -1.44
C LEU A 30 2.30 6.12 -1.99
N ARG A 31 3.28 6.71 -2.67
CA ARG A 31 4.48 5.99 -3.16
C ARG A 31 5.32 5.47 -2.00
N ILE A 32 5.54 6.29 -0.97
CA ILE A 32 6.27 5.89 0.24
C ILE A 32 5.53 4.73 0.93
N ALA A 33 4.23 4.85 1.14
CA ALA A 33 3.43 3.79 1.76
C ALA A 33 3.51 2.46 0.96
N LEU A 34 3.43 2.52 -0.38
CA LEU A 34 3.59 1.33 -1.22
C LEU A 34 5.00 0.73 -1.11
N LYS A 35 6.04 1.55 -0.95
CA LYS A 35 7.41 1.07 -0.78
C LYS A 35 7.61 0.38 0.57
N GLU A 36 7.06 0.94 1.64
CA GLU A 36 7.08 0.32 2.99
C GLU A 36 6.37 -1.04 3.01
N MET A 37 5.29 -1.19 2.23
CA MET A 37 4.59 -2.48 2.11
C MET A 37 5.45 -3.58 1.46
N GLU A 38 6.53 -3.25 0.75
CA GLU A 38 7.49 -4.26 0.27
C GLU A 38 8.27 -4.89 1.43
N SER A 39 8.43 -4.18 2.55
CA SER A 39 9.05 -4.70 3.76
C SER A 39 8.03 -5.38 4.67
N ASP A 40 6.94 -4.70 5.01
CA ASP A 40 5.84 -5.27 5.79
C ASP A 40 4.49 -4.65 5.41
N PRO A 41 3.60 -5.39 4.73
CA PRO A 41 2.31 -4.88 4.26
C PRO A 41 1.27 -4.74 5.38
N PHE A 42 1.55 -5.20 6.61
CA PHE A 42 0.62 -5.16 7.75
C PHE A 42 0.95 -4.05 8.75
N THR A 43 1.76 -3.07 8.37
CA THR A 43 2.16 -1.92 9.19
C THR A 43 1.34 -0.65 8.90
N GLY A 44 1.29 0.23 9.90
CA GLY A 44 0.58 1.52 9.84
C GLY A 44 -0.89 1.41 10.24
N ASP A 45 -1.70 2.37 9.79
CA ASP A 45 -3.15 2.41 10.01
C ASP A 45 -3.85 1.42 9.07
N ILE A 46 -3.81 0.14 9.45
CA ILE A 46 -4.39 -0.97 8.70
C ILE A 46 -5.59 -1.59 9.42
N GLU A 47 -6.68 -1.72 8.69
CA GLU A 47 -7.88 -2.41 9.15
C GLU A 47 -8.31 -3.48 8.14
N ARG A 48 -8.72 -4.65 8.65
CA ARG A 48 -9.30 -5.71 7.82
C ARG A 48 -10.73 -5.34 7.40
N LEU A 49 -11.07 -5.55 6.13
CA LEU A 49 -12.41 -5.32 5.63
C LEU A 49 -13.38 -6.42 6.11
N LYS A 50 -14.49 -6.03 6.75
CA LYS A 50 -15.42 -6.95 7.45
C LYS A 50 -15.98 -8.08 6.59
N HIS A 51 -16.18 -7.86 5.30
CA HIS A 51 -16.78 -8.83 4.36
C HIS A 51 -15.78 -9.39 3.33
N GLN A 52 -14.48 -9.12 3.50
CA GLN A 52 -13.44 -9.57 2.57
C GLN A 52 -12.26 -10.12 3.38
N ARG A 53 -12.23 -11.45 3.56
CA ARG A 53 -11.29 -12.12 4.50
C ARG A 53 -9.82 -11.84 4.22
N THR A 54 -9.46 -11.58 2.96
CA THR A 54 -8.08 -11.35 2.49
C THR A 54 -7.82 -9.90 2.08
N ALA A 55 -8.72 -8.97 2.42
CA ALA A 55 -8.58 -7.57 2.04
C ALA A 55 -8.45 -6.65 3.24
N PHE A 56 -7.55 -5.68 3.09
CA PHE A 56 -7.15 -4.73 4.11
C PHE A 56 -7.25 -3.32 3.55
N ARG A 57 -7.58 -2.36 4.40
CA ARG A 57 -7.53 -0.93 4.11
C ARG A 57 -6.37 -0.34 4.91
N ARG A 58 -5.45 0.34 4.22
CA ARG A 58 -4.46 1.22 4.83
C ARG A 58 -4.88 2.68 4.65
N ARG A 59 -4.88 3.49 5.70
CA ARG A 59 -4.99 4.95 5.57
C ARG A 59 -3.60 5.57 5.39
N VAL A 60 -3.52 6.54 4.49
CA VAL A 60 -2.31 7.31 4.19
C VAL A 60 -2.72 8.78 4.27
N GLY A 61 -2.19 9.49 5.27
CA GLY A 61 -2.59 10.83 5.66
C GLY A 61 -1.48 11.53 6.41
#